data_AF-A7T6V2-F1
#
_entry.id   AF-A7T6V2-F1
#
_cell.length_a   1.000
_cell.length_b   1.000
_cell.length_c   1.000
_cell.angle_alpha   90.00
_cell.angle_beta   90.00
_cell.angle_gamma   90.00
#
_symmetry.space_group_name_H-M   'P 1'
#
loop_
_entity.id
_entity.type
_entity.pdbx_description
1 polymer ?
#
loop_
_entity_poly.entity_id
_entity_poly.type
_entity_poly.pdbx_seq_one_letter_code
_entity_poly.pdbx_strand_id
1 'polypeptide(L)'
;RWLDGIDDFQRTDVHFRSLDGTGNFNWRFIFPFSYVPAEKIVVMKKKRHIWSLDTTEERFPPRLIIQIWDNDIFSPDDFLGQLELNLDRIPKEAKSARSCGLNQL
;
A
#
# COMPACT_ATOMS: atom_id res chain seq x y z
N ARG A 1 1.90 0.33 7.31
CA ARG A 1 0.89 -0.75 7.09
C ARG A 1 0.18 -0.47 5.78
N TRP A 2 -0.12 -1.49 4.96
CA TRP A 2 -0.78 -1.27 3.66
C TRP A 2 -2.31 -1.43 3.70
N LEU A 3 -2.84 -2.17 4.68
CA LEU A 3 -4.26 -2.23 5.07
C LEU A 3 -4.40 -1.89 6.56
N ASP A 4 -5.52 -1.27 6.92
CA ASP A 4 -5.83 -1.03 8.33
C ASP A 4 -6.05 -2.36 9.09
N GLY A 5 -5.51 -2.46 10.30
CA GLY A 5 -5.57 -3.67 11.12
C GLY A 5 -4.56 -4.79 10.76
N ILE A 6 -3.76 -4.64 9.71
CA ILE A 6 -2.74 -5.64 9.34
C ILE A 6 -1.33 -5.10 9.61
N ASP A 7 -0.53 -5.88 10.33
CA ASP A 7 0.89 -5.58 10.56
C ASP A 7 1.79 -6.16 9.45
N ASP A 8 1.44 -5.82 8.21
CA ASP A 8 2.19 -6.16 7.01
C ASP A 8 2.45 -4.87 6.23
N PHE A 9 3.66 -4.74 5.68
CA PHE A 9 4.05 -3.61 4.84
C PHE A 9 5.23 -3.98 3.94
N GLN A 10 5.27 -3.34 2.78
CA GLN A 10 6.44 -3.31 1.91
C GLN A 10 6.97 -1.88 1.87
N ARG A 11 8.26 -1.72 1.63
CA ARG A 11 8.95 -0.42 1.52
C ARG A 11 9.83 -0.40 0.29
N THR A 12 10.04 0.78 -0.27
CA THR A 12 11.00 1.02 -1.34
C THR A 12 12.40 1.24 -0.77
N ASP A 13 13.36 1.51 -1.65
CA ASP A 13 14.61 2.17 -1.32
C ASP A 13 14.38 3.63 -0.87
N VAL A 14 15.44 4.24 -0.33
CA VAL A 14 15.46 5.63 0.15
C VAL A 14 16.03 6.54 -0.95
N HIS A 15 15.34 7.63 -1.25
CA HIS A 15 15.86 8.65 -2.17
C HIS A 15 16.70 9.66 -1.38
N PHE A 16 18.02 9.49 -1.40
CA PHE A 16 18.92 10.37 -0.68
C PHE A 16 19.01 11.77 -1.30
N ARG A 17 19.15 12.79 -0.46
CA ARG A 17 19.41 14.19 -0.85
C ARG A 17 18.32 14.80 -1.74
N SER A 18 17.05 14.53 -1.46
CA SER A 18 15.95 15.30 -2.02
C SER A 18 15.94 16.71 -1.42
N LEU A 19 16.49 17.68 -2.14
CA LEU A 19 16.62 19.08 -1.67
C LEU A 19 15.41 19.94 -2.05
N ASP A 20 14.67 19.55 -3.08
CA ASP A 20 13.53 20.27 -3.63
C ASP A 20 12.18 19.62 -3.27
N GLY A 21 12.21 18.58 -2.43
CA GLY A 21 11.04 17.80 -2.03
C GLY A 21 10.55 16.81 -3.10
N THR A 22 11.30 16.60 -4.19
CA THR A 22 10.96 15.61 -5.21
C THR A 22 11.71 14.29 -4.98
N GLY A 23 11.02 13.17 -5.20
CA GLY A 23 11.59 11.83 -5.08
C GLY A 23 11.05 10.94 -6.20
N ASN A 24 11.96 10.27 -6.91
CA ASN A 24 11.62 9.36 -7.99
C ASN A 24 12.06 7.95 -7.64
N PHE A 25 11.16 6.99 -7.82
CA PHE A 25 11.36 5.61 -7.42
C PHE A 25 10.85 4.69 -8.53
N ASN A 26 11.58 3.60 -8.80
CA ASN A 26 11.09 2.49 -9.61
C ASN A 26 10.75 1.34 -8.68
N TRP A 27 9.47 1.16 -8.37
CA TRP A 27 9.02 0.18 -7.39
C TRP A 27 7.81 -0.61 -7.87
N ARG A 28 7.62 -1.78 -7.26
CA ARG A 28 6.45 -2.62 -7.44
C ARG A 28 6.14 -3.31 -6.12
N PHE A 29 5.01 -2.96 -5.51
CA PHE A 29 4.49 -3.69 -4.36
C PHE A 29 3.50 -4.76 -4.80
N ILE A 30 3.59 -5.94 -4.19
CA ILE A 30 2.73 -7.08 -4.52
C ILE A 30 2.10 -7.59 -3.24
N PHE A 31 0.80 -7.36 -3.07
CA PHE A 31 0.04 -7.80 -1.91
C PHE A 31 -0.93 -8.91 -2.31
N PRO A 32 -0.80 -10.14 -1.76
CA PRO A 32 -1.74 -11.21 -2.04
C PRO A 32 -3.01 -11.05 -1.21
N PHE A 33 -4.14 -10.79 -1.85
CA PHE A 33 -5.44 -10.74 -1.20
C PHE A 33 -6.56 -11.18 -2.15
N SER A 34 -7.69 -11.59 -1.57
CA SER A 34 -8.93 -11.86 -2.32
C SER A 34 -9.86 -10.65 -2.20
N TYR A 35 -10.55 -10.30 -3.28
CA TYR A 35 -11.58 -9.27 -3.26
C TYR A 35 -12.95 -9.90 -3.49
N VAL A 36 -13.95 -9.54 -2.67
CA VAL A 36 -15.33 -10.04 -2.78
C VAL A 36 -16.21 -8.91 -3.33
N PRO A 37 -16.53 -8.88 -4.64
CA PRO A 37 -17.18 -7.73 -5.26
C PRO A 37 -18.59 -7.45 -4.74
N ALA A 38 -19.32 -8.48 -4.33
CA ALA A 38 -20.68 -8.35 -3.80
C ALA A 38 -20.72 -7.60 -2.46
N GLU A 39 -19.68 -7.78 -1.64
CA GLU A 39 -19.56 -7.18 -0.31
C GLU A 39 -18.64 -5.95 -0.30
N LYS A 40 -17.85 -5.73 -1.36
CA LYS A 40 -16.82 -4.68 -1.44
C LYS A 40 -15.83 -4.76 -0.29
N ILE A 41 -15.28 -5.95 -0.09
CA ILE A 41 -14.30 -6.22 0.98
C ILE A 41 -13.09 -6.96 0.43
N VAL A 42 -11.96 -6.74 1.09
CA VAL A 42 -10.76 -7.55 0.95
C VAL A 42 -10.79 -8.66 1.99
N VAL A 43 -10.44 -9.87 1.57
CA VAL A 43 -10.31 -11.06 2.42
C VAL A 43 -8.88 -11.56 2.36
N MET A 44 -8.26 -11.73 3.53
CA MET A 44 -6.92 -12.28 3.67
C MET A 44 -6.95 -13.56 4.48
N LYS A 45 -6.21 -14.56 4.01
CA LYS A 45 -6.05 -15.86 4.64
C LYS A 45 -4.80 -15.86 5.49
N LYS A 46 -4.94 -16.07 6.80
CA LYS A 46 -3.83 -16.17 7.74
C LYS A 46 -3.83 -17.56 8.37
N LYS A 47 -2.67 -18.22 8.38
CA LYS A 47 -2.47 -19.40 9.20
C LYS A 47 -2.01 -18.96 10.59
N ARG A 48 -2.55 -19.57 11.65
CA ARG A 48 -2.14 -19.26 13.03
C ARG A 48 -0.65 -19.60 13.27
N HIS A 49 -0.20 -20.70 12.66
CA HIS A 49 1.19 -21.14 12.60
C HIS A 49 1.46 -21.78 11.23
N ILE A 50 2.72 -21.87 10.79
CA ILE A 50 3.12 -22.44 9.48
C ILE A 50 2.53 -23.84 9.26
N TRP A 51 2.42 -24.63 10.34
CA TRP A 51 1.91 -26.02 10.36
C TRP A 51 0.43 -26.14 10.72
N SER A 52 -0.27 -25.04 10.94
CA SER A 52 -1.70 -25.09 11.25
C SER A 52 -2.48 -25.54 10.02
N LEU A 53 -3.35 -26.54 10.22
CA LEU A 53 -4.33 -26.98 9.22
C LEU A 53 -5.42 -25.92 9.03
N ASP A 54 -5.77 -25.22 10.11
CA ASP A 54 -6.80 -24.21 10.11
C ASP A 54 -6.27 -22.87 9.59
N THR A 55 -7.00 -22.30 8.63
CA THR A 55 -6.74 -20.97 8.07
C THR A 55 -7.85 -20.05 8.49
N THR A 56 -7.51 -18.95 9.17
CA THR A 56 -8.46 -17.91 9.53
C THR A 56 -8.57 -16.90 8.40
N GLU A 57 -9.79 -16.48 8.09
CA GLU A 57 -10.06 -15.41 7.13
C GLU A 57 -10.35 -14.12 7.90
N GLU A 58 -9.63 -13.06 7.55
CA GLU A 58 -9.85 -11.72 8.06
C GLU A 58 -10.41 -10.85 6.93
N ARG A 59 -11.40 -10.01 7.26
CA ARG A 59 -12.14 -9.16 6.31
C ARG A 59 -11.84 -7.70 6.59
N PHE A 60 -11.52 -6.95 5.54
CA PHE A 60 -11.10 -5.56 5.64
C PHE A 60 -11.82 -4.69 4.60
N PRO A 61 -12.03 -3.40 4.90
CA PRO A 61 -12.33 -2.42 3.88
C PRO A 61 -11.22 -2.41 2.80
N PRO A 62 -11.57 -2.24 1.52
CA PRO A 62 -10.65 -2.26 0.40
C PRO A 62 -9.90 -0.91 0.31
N ARG A 63 -9.02 -0.61 1.28
CA ARG A 63 -8.30 0.67 1.38
C ARG A 63 -6.79 0.43 1.37
N LEU A 64 -6.08 0.94 0.37
CA LEU A 64 -4.62 0.92 0.32
C LEU A 64 -4.06 2.17 0.97
N ILE A 65 -3.22 1.99 1.98
CA ILE A 65 -2.53 3.07 2.69
C ILE A 65 -1.08 3.11 2.22
N ILE A 66 -0.65 4.25 1.68
CA ILE A 66 0.73 4.53 1.30
C ILE A 66 1.23 5.63 2.22
N GLN A 67 2.39 5.42 2.82
CA GLN A 67 2.99 6.38 3.76
C GLN A 67 4.36 6.80 3.25
N ILE A 68 4.72 8.04 3.53
CA ILE A 68 6.04 8.62 3.25
C ILE A 68 6.67 8.93 4.61
N TRP A 69 7.91 8.46 4.75
CA TRP A 69 8.72 8.63 5.97
C TRP A 69 10.06 9.23 5.57
N ASP A 70 10.57 10.14 6.38
CA ASP A 70 11.95 10.60 6.31
C ASP A 70 12.86 9.57 6.97
N ASN A 71 13.96 9.22 6.32
CA ASN A 71 14.89 8.22 6.84
C ASN A 71 16.09 8.90 7.49
N ASP A 72 16.05 8.95 8.82
CA ASP A 72 17.04 9.63 9.62
C ASP A 72 18.19 8.71 10.03
N ILE A 73 19.41 9.24 9.99
CA ILE A 73 20.62 8.47 10.34
C ILE A 73 20.83 8.45 11.87
N PHE A 74 20.47 9.53 12.56
CA PHE A 74 20.80 9.75 13.97
C PHE A 74 19.58 9.96 14.88
N SER A 75 18.38 10.02 14.29
CA SER A 75 17.09 10.18 14.97
C SER A 75 16.13 9.07 14.53
N PRO A 76 15.00 8.86 15.24
CA PRO A 76 13.90 8.06 14.73
C PRO A 76 13.36 8.63 13.42
N ASP A 77 12.97 7.75 12.50
CA ASP A 77 12.36 8.14 11.21
C ASP A 77 11.09 8.99 11.45
N ASP A 78 10.99 10.12 10.75
CA ASP A 78 9.87 11.04 10.86
C ASP A 78 8.76 10.72 9.84
N PHE A 79 7.51 10.69 10.29
CA PHE A 79 6.37 10.53 9.40
C PHE A 79 6.09 11.84 8.64
N LEU A 80 6.17 11.80 7.31
CA LEU A 80 5.94 12.98 6.46
C LEU A 80 4.49 13.09 5.98
N GLY A 81 3.83 11.96 5.73
CA GLY A 81 2.46 11.97 5.25
C GLY A 81 1.94 10.62 4.77
N GLN A 82 0.65 10.59 4.42
CA GLN A 82 0.00 9.41 3.89
C GLN A 82 -1.02 9.73 2.82
N LEU A 83 -1.17 8.80 1.88
CA LEU A 83 -2.24 8.75 0.90
C LEU A 83 -3.05 7.49 1.14
N GLU A 84 -4.37 7.64 1.08
CA GLU A 84 -5.28 6.52 1.22
C GLU A 84 -6.16 6.39 -0.01
N LEU A 85 -6.09 5.22 -0.64
CA LEU A 85 -6.77 4.91 -1.88
C LEU A 85 -7.87 3.89 -1.63
N ASN A 86 -9.10 4.24 -2.00
CA ASN A 86 -10.20 3.27 -2.01
C ASN A 86 -10.09 2.38 -3.25
N LEU A 87 -9.77 1.09 -3.03
CA LEU A 87 -9.58 0.10 -4.06
C LEU A 87 -10.88 -0.25 -4.81
N ASP A 88 -12.05 0.08 -4.27
CA ASP A 88 -13.34 -0.03 -4.99
C ASP A 88 -13.54 1.06 -6.04
N ARG A 89 -12.80 2.16 -5.91
CA ARG A 89 -12.94 3.37 -6.73
C ARG A 89 -11.65 3.67 -7.49
N ILE A 90 -10.84 2.65 -7.76
CA ILE A 90 -9.61 2.85 -8.54
C ILE A 90 -10.00 3.38 -9.91
N PRO A 91 -9.41 4.51 -10.31
CA PRO A 91 -9.69 5.04 -11.62
C PRO A 91 -9.14 4.14 -12.71
N LYS A 92 -9.77 4.20 -13.88
CA LYS A 92 -9.31 3.45 -15.04
C LYS A 92 -7.86 3.79 -15.35
N GLU A 93 -7.11 2.77 -15.71
CA GLU A 93 -5.70 2.87 -16.06
C GLU A 93 -5.49 3.83 -17.23
N ALA A 94 -4.41 4.60 -17.17
CA ALA A 94 -3.97 5.37 -18.31
C ALA A 94 -3.42 4.42 -19.37
N LYS A 95 -3.87 4.56 -20.63
CA LYS A 95 -3.37 3.73 -21.75
C LYS A 95 -1.92 4.03 -22.15
N SER A 96 -1.38 5.16 -21.68
CA SER A 96 0.00 5.58 -21.91
C SER A 96 0.51 6.44 -20.75
N ALA A 97 1.83 6.51 -20.58
CA ALA A 97 2.44 7.37 -19.57
C ALA A 97 2.06 8.86 -19.73
N ARG A 98 1.91 9.34 -20.97
CA ARG A 98 1.54 10.74 -21.28
C ARG A 98 0.11 11.10 -20.87
N SER A 99 -0.78 10.10 -20.79
CA SER A 99 -2.16 10.26 -20.35
C SER A 99 -2.35 9.98 -18.85
N CYS A 100 -1.27 9.62 -18.14
CA CYS A 100 -1.32 9.35 -16.70
C CYS A 100 -1.24 10.67 -15.94
N GLY A 101 -2.21 10.95 -15.08
CA GLY A 101 -2.28 12.21 -14.34
C GLY A 101 -3.21 12.19 -13.13
N LEU A 102 -3.08 13.21 -12.29
CA LEU A 102 -3.87 13.34 -11.06
C LEU A 102 -5.36 13.52 -11.31
N ASN A 103 -5.77 13.96 -12.50
CA ASN A 103 -7.17 14.07 -12.90
C ASN A 103 -7.91 12.73 -12.98
N GLN A 104 -7.18 11.61 -12.92
CA GLN A 104 -7.76 10.29 -12.81
C GLN A 104 -8.16 9.96 -11.37
N LEU A 105 -7.44 10.48 -10.37
CA LEU A 105 -7.68 10.25 -8.94
C LEU A 105 -8.85 11.11 -8.43
#